data_AF-A0ABD7D945-F1
#
_entry.id   AF-A0ABD7D945-F1
#
_cell.length_a   1.000
_cell.length_b   1.000
_cell.length_c   1.000
_cell.angle_alpha   90.00
_cell.angle_beta   90.00
_cell.angle_gamma   90.00
#
_symmetry.space_group_name_H-M   'P 1'
#
loop_
_entity.id
_entity.type
_entity.pdbx_description
1 polymer ?
#
loop_
_entity_poly.entity_id
_entity_poly.type
_entity_poly.pdbx_seq_one_letter_code
_entity_poly.pdbx_strand_id
1 'polypeptide(L)'
;MSEQVPAVIPALVFDREYVPVLVGGSVVPRRFAVGGASVVIGPAGMLIIAEASAASARSGVWSAEEVRLIGPAPTPVTERLMGAPWGVDEGSLPIHIAVRVGGEVWYLGTAQVSQAGTSDGVLTDCELRFEAPLSRELLNRVRPPLPPEHLPDLEWLGNVKGDHAAALEQFITGWYPPVDATESPTSNSVSHLPSGLRQLYRLAKQRPGALGIQNRILPGSDLHTDHLGEMLVFGVENQGGFFWSLLWTLEGPEADPTVWFREFDEEPIAEQETLSGFLIQFSLFEASMGADYLALPHKLTAPQVEQLTEALHPVPLRPFWPWAPTHFYVAPGLVVHVSSEDGEAFDIWAGATDRSALDPLAGLPIDWNRFDG
;
A
#
# COMPACT_ATOMS: atom_id res chain seq x y z
N MET A 1 28.04 -15.95 -7.17
CA MET A 1 27.32 -15.41 -6.00
C MET A 1 27.27 -16.52 -4.97
N SER A 2 27.97 -16.37 -3.84
CA SER A 2 27.89 -17.35 -2.76
C SER A 2 26.61 -17.10 -1.99
N GLU A 3 25.70 -18.06 -1.99
CA GLU A 3 24.53 -18.05 -1.11
C GLU A 3 25.01 -17.96 0.34
N GLN A 4 24.77 -16.83 1.00
CA GLN A 4 24.89 -16.72 2.44
C GLN A 4 23.75 -17.55 3.04
N VAL A 5 24.04 -18.81 3.36
CA VAL A 5 23.10 -19.65 4.11
C VAL A 5 22.95 -19.01 5.50
N PRO A 6 21.75 -18.59 5.92
CA PRO A 6 21.54 -17.98 7.22
C PRO A 6 21.88 -19.00 8.31
N ALA A 7 22.61 -18.57 9.33
CA ALA A 7 22.85 -19.40 10.51
C ALA A 7 21.53 -19.54 11.29
N VAL A 8 20.99 -20.76 11.33
CA VAL A 8 19.85 -21.11 12.18
C VAL A 8 20.39 -21.42 13.56
N ILE A 9 19.97 -20.64 14.56
CA ILE A 9 20.54 -20.69 15.90
C ILE A 9 19.40 -20.83 16.92
N PRO A 10 19.43 -21.80 17.84
CA PRO A 10 18.43 -21.87 18.91
C PRO A 10 18.34 -20.55 19.68
N ALA A 11 17.13 -20.06 19.98
CA ALA A 11 16.94 -18.73 20.55
C ALA A 11 17.78 -18.46 21.82
N LEU A 12 17.89 -19.45 22.70
CA LEU A 12 18.69 -19.34 23.93
C LEU A 12 20.19 -19.22 23.66
N VAL A 13 20.69 -19.88 22.61
CA VAL A 13 22.09 -19.80 22.18
C VAL A 13 22.35 -18.45 21.54
N PHE A 14 21.44 -18.00 20.68
CA PHE A 14 21.53 -16.68 20.03
C PHE A 14 21.61 -15.55 21.07
N ASP A 15 20.69 -15.52 22.04
CA ASP A 15 20.64 -14.50 23.08
C ASP A 15 21.92 -14.50 23.96
N ARG A 16 22.55 -15.67 24.19
CA ARG A 16 23.74 -15.78 25.05
C ARG A 16 25.06 -15.54 24.34
N GLU A 17 25.20 -16.05 23.11
CA GLU A 17 26.49 -16.13 22.42
C GLU A 17 26.62 -15.10 21.31
N TYR A 18 25.53 -14.74 20.64
CA TYR A 18 25.57 -13.88 19.45
C TYR A 18 25.23 -12.43 19.77
N VAL A 19 24.24 -12.17 20.62
CA VAL A 19 23.87 -10.79 21.01
C VAL A 19 25.07 -10.00 21.56
N PRO A 20 25.88 -10.51 22.51
CA PRO A 20 27.02 -9.77 23.04
C PRO A 20 28.10 -9.46 21.99
N VAL A 21 28.24 -10.33 20.99
CA VAL A 21 29.20 -10.16 19.88
C VAL A 21 28.70 -9.09 18.90
N LEU A 22 27.42 -9.11 18.54
CA LEU A 22 26.84 -8.21 17.54
C LEU A 22 26.70 -6.77 18.04
N VAL A 23 26.26 -6.56 19.29
CA VAL A 23 26.08 -5.20 19.83
C VAL A 23 27.27 -4.72 20.66
N GLY A 24 28.26 -5.60 20.88
CA GLY A 24 29.46 -5.34 21.65
C GLY A 24 29.20 -5.16 23.15
N GLY A 25 29.59 -6.11 23.99
CA GLY A 25 29.58 -5.85 25.43
C GLY A 25 29.85 -7.05 26.33
N SER A 26 30.63 -6.80 27.38
CA SER A 26 30.72 -7.61 28.61
C SER A 26 29.68 -7.19 29.67
N VAL A 27 28.87 -6.16 29.36
CA VAL A 27 27.81 -5.58 30.21
C VAL A 27 26.45 -5.90 29.59
N VAL A 28 25.43 -6.16 30.41
CA VAL A 28 24.07 -6.51 29.96
C VAL A 28 23.56 -5.41 29.01
N PRO A 29 23.34 -5.72 27.71
CA PRO A 29 22.92 -4.72 26.74
C PRO A 29 21.49 -4.25 27.04
N ARG A 30 21.17 -2.99 26.68
CA ARG A 30 19.84 -2.44 26.92
C ARG A 30 18.86 -3.01 25.90
N ARG A 31 17.72 -3.52 26.39
CA ARG A 31 16.68 -4.16 25.56
C ARG A 31 15.38 -3.35 25.66
N PHE A 32 14.80 -3.07 24.51
CA PHE A 32 13.57 -2.29 24.34
C PHE A 32 12.57 -3.11 23.50
N ALA A 33 11.29 -2.82 23.64
CA ALA A 33 10.24 -3.38 22.81
C ALA A 33 9.64 -2.29 21.92
N VAL A 34 9.50 -2.56 20.62
CA VAL A 34 8.93 -1.63 19.64
C VAL A 34 8.08 -2.42 18.63
N GLY A 35 6.77 -2.22 18.63
CA GLY A 35 5.85 -2.89 17.68
C GLY A 35 5.88 -4.42 17.70
N GLY A 36 6.23 -5.01 18.84
CA GLY A 36 6.40 -6.46 18.98
C GLY A 36 7.77 -7.00 18.56
N ALA A 37 8.70 -6.15 18.11
CA ALA A 37 10.11 -6.49 17.98
C ALA A 37 10.88 -6.12 19.25
N SER A 38 11.99 -6.84 19.46
CA SER A 38 12.95 -6.57 20.53
C SER A 38 14.17 -5.88 19.96
N VAL A 39 14.45 -4.66 20.43
CA VAL A 39 15.60 -3.86 20.02
C VAL A 39 16.66 -3.90 21.11
N VAL A 40 17.87 -4.33 20.77
CA VAL A 40 19.02 -4.39 21.67
C VAL A 40 20.06 -3.38 21.21
N ILE A 41 20.51 -2.51 22.12
CA ILE A 41 21.50 -1.46 21.82
C ILE A 41 22.76 -1.70 22.64
N GLY A 42 23.91 -1.66 21.97
CA GLY A 42 25.23 -1.69 22.59
C GLY A 42 26.23 -0.77 21.87
N PRO A 43 27.44 -0.62 22.43
CA PRO A 43 28.48 0.26 21.90
C PRO A 43 29.01 -0.12 20.50
N ALA A 44 28.86 -1.36 20.05
CA ALA A 44 29.33 -1.79 18.73
C ALA A 44 28.21 -1.90 17.68
N GLY A 45 26.94 -1.80 18.08
CA GLY A 45 25.83 -2.04 17.15
C GLY A 45 24.45 -1.98 17.79
N MET A 46 23.45 -2.03 16.93
CA MET A 46 22.05 -2.26 17.30
C MET A 46 21.63 -3.63 16.73
N LEU A 47 20.77 -4.35 17.42
CA LEU A 47 20.18 -5.60 16.93
C LEU A 47 18.66 -5.54 17.09
N ILE A 48 17.95 -5.77 16.01
CA ILE A 48 16.49 -5.85 15.97
C ILE A 48 16.11 -7.32 15.79
N ILE A 49 15.33 -7.86 16.72
CA ILE A 49 14.82 -9.22 16.69
C ILE A 49 13.30 -9.17 16.58
N ALA A 50 12.75 -9.50 15.42
CA ALA A 50 11.31 -9.60 15.19
C ALA A 50 10.82 -11.04 15.24
N GLU A 51 9.51 -11.24 15.35
CA GLU A 51 8.87 -12.54 15.14
C GLU A 51 8.51 -12.70 13.66
N ALA A 52 8.61 -13.92 13.13
CA ALA A 52 8.10 -14.21 11.80
C ALA A 52 6.59 -14.04 11.76
N SER A 53 6.13 -13.15 10.87
CA SER A 53 4.73 -12.73 10.82
C SER A 53 4.41 -12.14 9.46
N ALA A 54 3.23 -12.46 8.93
CA ALA A 54 2.67 -11.79 7.75
C ALA A 54 2.03 -10.43 8.09
N ALA A 55 1.67 -10.19 9.36
CA ALA A 55 0.90 -9.02 9.79
C ALA A 55 1.63 -7.69 9.55
N SER A 56 1.00 -6.79 8.79
CA SER A 56 1.56 -5.49 8.40
C SER A 56 1.65 -4.47 9.54
N ALA A 57 0.79 -4.59 10.56
CA ALA A 57 0.71 -3.66 11.69
C ALA A 57 1.78 -3.89 12.80
N ARG A 58 2.81 -4.71 12.53
CA ARG A 58 3.85 -5.07 13.51
C ARG A 58 5.24 -4.90 12.92
N SER A 59 6.21 -4.68 13.79
CA SER A 59 7.62 -4.64 13.40
C SER A 59 8.07 -6.00 12.88
N GLY A 60 8.76 -6.04 11.74
CA GLY A 60 9.18 -7.27 11.10
C GLY A 60 9.79 -7.06 9.72
N VAL A 61 10.19 -8.16 9.10
CA VAL A 61 10.61 -8.17 7.68
C VAL A 61 9.40 -7.81 6.82
N TRP A 62 9.57 -6.84 5.94
CA TRP A 62 8.55 -6.41 5.00
C TRP A 62 8.77 -7.09 3.65
N SER A 63 9.81 -6.72 2.92
CA SER A 63 10.12 -7.31 1.62
C SER A 63 11.48 -8.01 1.64
N ALA A 64 11.95 -8.46 0.49
CA ALA A 64 13.32 -8.93 0.34
C ALA A 64 14.34 -7.84 0.69
N GLU A 65 13.98 -6.57 0.57
CA GLU A 65 14.89 -5.44 0.76
C GLU A 65 14.62 -4.65 2.03
N GLU A 66 13.48 -4.86 2.69
CA GLU A 66 13.00 -3.94 3.72
C GLU A 66 12.58 -4.65 5.01
N VAL A 67 12.87 -4.00 6.14
CA VAL A 67 12.37 -4.29 7.48
C VAL A 67 11.69 -3.04 8.00
N ARG A 68 10.53 -3.20 8.65
CA ARG A 68 9.82 -2.09 9.29
C ARG A 68 9.86 -2.22 10.80
N LEU A 69 10.11 -1.10 11.47
CA LEU A 69 9.94 -0.94 12.91
C LEU A 69 8.71 -0.05 13.13
N ILE A 70 7.62 -0.61 13.67
CA ILE A 70 6.32 0.07 13.80
C ILE A 70 6.02 0.40 15.26
N GLY A 71 5.40 1.55 15.50
CA GLY A 71 4.94 1.99 16.81
C GLY A 71 5.91 2.94 17.51
N PRO A 72 5.44 3.61 18.58
CA PRO A 72 6.26 4.62 19.26
C PRO A 72 7.52 3.96 19.81
N ALA A 73 8.68 4.34 19.29
CA ALA A 73 9.95 3.86 19.78
C ALA A 73 10.38 4.64 21.03
N PRO A 74 10.92 3.98 22.07
CA PRO A 74 11.53 4.66 23.21
C PRO A 74 12.65 5.59 22.76
N THR A 75 12.84 6.71 23.46
CA THR A 75 13.86 7.73 23.13
C THR A 75 15.25 7.17 22.79
N PRO A 76 15.82 6.18 23.51
CA PRO A 76 17.13 5.63 23.15
C PRO A 76 17.17 4.93 21.79
N VAL A 77 16.05 4.35 21.34
CA VAL A 77 15.93 3.75 20.01
C VAL A 77 15.82 4.84 18.95
N THR A 78 14.99 5.86 19.19
CA THR A 78 14.83 7.02 18.31
C THR A 78 16.16 7.74 18.08
N GLU A 79 16.88 8.10 19.15
CA GLU A 79 18.18 8.77 19.08
C GLU A 79 19.22 7.93 18.30
N ARG A 80 19.16 6.61 18.43
CA ARG A 80 20.10 5.70 17.78
C ARG A 80 19.84 5.53 16.28
N LEU A 81 18.57 5.55 15.86
CA LEU A 81 18.16 5.41 14.46
C LEU A 81 18.22 6.74 13.69
N MET A 82 17.82 7.84 14.34
CA MET A 82 17.75 9.16 13.69
C MET A 82 19.03 9.99 13.84
N GLY A 83 19.95 9.56 14.70
CA GLY A 83 21.05 10.38 15.17
C GLY A 83 20.59 11.44 16.16
N ALA A 84 21.51 11.96 16.98
CA ALA A 84 21.22 13.14 17.80
C ALA A 84 21.10 14.37 16.87
N PRO A 85 20.21 15.32 17.16
CA PRO A 85 20.02 16.52 16.31
C PRO A 85 21.25 17.45 16.24
N TRP A 86 22.32 17.15 16.98
CA TRP A 86 23.54 17.97 17.03
C TRP A 86 24.78 17.08 17.16
N GLY A 87 25.33 16.62 16.04
CA GLY A 87 26.65 15.99 16.05
C GLY A 87 26.87 15.05 14.87
N VAL A 88 27.74 15.48 13.95
CA VAL A 88 28.26 14.69 12.84
C VAL A 88 29.31 13.71 13.36
N ASP A 89 29.35 12.54 12.74
CA ASP A 89 30.51 11.66 12.53
C ASP A 89 31.00 10.75 13.67
N GLU A 90 30.30 9.63 13.87
CA GLU A 90 30.94 8.32 14.06
C GLU A 90 30.17 7.33 13.17
N GLY A 91 30.86 6.64 12.25
CA GLY A 91 30.25 5.82 11.20
C GLY A 91 29.08 4.99 11.73
N SER A 92 27.94 5.06 11.05
CA SER A 92 26.68 4.45 11.49
C SER A 92 26.90 3.01 11.95
N LEU A 93 27.00 2.82 13.27
CA LEU A 93 27.25 1.51 13.85
C LEU A 93 26.15 0.55 13.34
N PRO A 94 26.51 -0.68 12.95
CA PRO A 94 25.64 -1.57 12.21
C PRO A 94 24.29 -1.81 12.91
N ILE A 95 23.23 -1.87 12.11
CA ILE A 95 21.91 -2.33 12.54
C ILE A 95 21.75 -3.76 12.06
N HIS A 96 21.90 -4.69 12.98
CA HIS A 96 21.74 -6.12 12.75
C HIS A 96 20.27 -6.52 12.78
N ILE A 97 19.87 -7.40 11.87
CA ILE A 97 18.50 -7.90 11.78
C ILE A 97 18.48 -9.40 12.05
N ALA A 98 17.55 -9.83 12.90
CA ALA A 98 17.26 -11.24 13.13
C ALA A 98 15.75 -11.49 13.27
N VAL A 99 15.31 -12.71 12.95
CA VAL A 99 13.91 -13.12 13.04
C VAL A 99 13.76 -14.42 13.83
N ARG A 100 12.79 -14.46 14.73
CA ARG A 100 12.38 -15.67 15.45
C ARG A 100 11.37 -16.47 14.63
N VAL A 101 11.65 -17.76 14.44
CA VAL A 101 10.80 -18.72 13.72
C VAL A 101 10.72 -20.00 14.55
N GLY A 102 9.55 -20.34 15.09
CA GLY A 102 9.34 -21.63 15.76
C GLY A 102 10.31 -21.95 16.92
N GLY A 103 10.84 -20.95 17.62
CA GLY A 103 11.82 -21.11 18.72
C GLY A 103 13.29 -21.02 18.30
N GLU A 104 13.57 -20.89 17.00
CA GLU A 104 14.88 -20.61 16.44
C GLU A 104 15.01 -19.14 16.07
N VAL A 105 16.24 -18.65 15.95
CA VAL A 105 16.57 -17.30 15.47
C VAL A 105 17.40 -17.40 14.20
N TRP A 106 16.98 -16.65 13.20
CA TRP A 106 17.61 -16.51 11.89
C TRP A 106 18.27 -15.14 11.82
N TYR A 107 19.59 -15.10 11.68
CA TYR A 107 20.30 -13.85 11.43
C TYR A 107 20.25 -13.51 9.95
N LEU A 108 19.78 -12.30 9.63
CA LEU A 108 19.49 -11.87 8.25
C LEU A 108 20.49 -10.87 7.69
N GLY A 109 21.47 -10.45 8.48
CA GLY A 109 22.49 -9.47 8.06
C GLY A 109 22.27 -8.09 8.66
N THR A 110 22.71 -7.08 7.92
CA THR A 110 22.71 -5.66 8.30
C THR A 110 21.76 -4.85 7.45
N ALA A 111 21.25 -3.76 8.03
CA ALA A 111 20.37 -2.81 7.36
C ALA A 111 20.75 -1.38 7.71
N GLN A 112 20.21 -0.44 6.94
CA GLN A 112 20.38 1.00 7.13
C GLN A 112 19.01 1.68 7.12
N VAL A 113 18.87 2.78 7.87
CA VAL A 113 17.64 3.57 7.86
C VAL A 113 17.46 4.19 6.48
N SER A 114 16.35 3.87 5.82
CA SER A 114 15.95 4.49 4.54
C SER A 114 14.98 5.64 4.76
N GLN A 115 14.01 5.44 5.66
CA GLN A 115 12.97 6.42 5.96
C GLN A 115 12.54 6.30 7.43
N ALA A 116 12.04 7.40 7.99
CA ALA A 116 11.51 7.43 9.34
C ALA A 116 10.39 8.47 9.48
N GLY A 117 9.27 8.04 10.04
CA GLY A 117 8.17 8.90 10.45
C GLY A 117 8.24 9.22 11.93
N THR A 118 7.91 10.46 12.28
CA THR A 118 7.86 10.91 13.68
C THR A 118 6.57 11.67 13.97
N SER A 119 6.08 11.54 15.19
CA SER A 119 4.97 12.33 15.74
C SER A 119 5.40 12.86 17.11
N ASP A 120 5.33 14.17 17.30
CA ASP A 120 5.80 14.86 18.51
C ASP A 120 7.23 14.47 18.94
N GLY A 121 8.11 14.24 17.96
CA GLY A 121 9.51 13.84 18.18
C GLY A 121 9.69 12.37 18.60
N VAL A 122 8.62 11.58 18.62
CA VAL A 122 8.67 10.12 18.83
C VAL A 122 8.62 9.43 17.48
N LEU A 123 9.54 8.49 17.25
CA LEU A 123 9.55 7.65 16.06
C LEU A 123 8.31 6.75 16.05
N THR A 124 7.46 6.90 15.03
CA THR A 124 6.21 6.12 14.87
C THR A 124 6.39 4.95 13.93
N ASP A 125 7.29 5.09 12.97
CA ASP A 125 7.60 4.12 11.93
C ASP A 125 9.02 4.38 11.43
N CYS A 126 9.74 3.30 11.11
CA CYS A 126 11.06 3.37 10.50
C CYS A 126 11.23 2.23 9.51
N GLU A 127 11.59 2.60 8.29
CA GLU A 127 11.96 1.69 7.22
C GLU A 127 13.47 1.51 7.23
N LEU A 128 13.89 0.24 7.21
CA LEU A 128 15.27 -0.19 7.23
C LEU A 128 15.51 -1.02 5.97
N ARG A 129 16.41 -0.56 5.11
CA ARG A 129 16.79 -1.29 3.90
C ARG A 129 17.96 -2.23 4.19
N PHE A 130 17.83 -3.50 3.84
CA PHE A 130 18.92 -4.48 3.91
C PHE A 130 20.09 -4.05 3.01
N GLU A 131 21.32 -4.26 3.48
CA GLU A 131 22.51 -4.05 2.65
C GLU A 131 22.63 -5.10 1.54
N ALA A 132 22.09 -6.30 1.77
CA ALA A 132 21.95 -7.36 0.78
C ALA A 132 20.52 -7.91 0.81
N PRO A 133 19.78 -7.91 -0.32
CA PRO A 133 18.43 -8.44 -0.38
C PRO A 133 18.35 -9.91 0.04
N LEU A 134 17.25 -10.29 0.70
CA LEU A 134 16.97 -11.67 1.05
C LEU A 134 16.63 -12.49 -0.20
N SER A 135 17.01 -13.76 -0.21
CA SER A 135 16.47 -14.68 -1.20
C SER A 135 14.97 -14.92 -0.96
N ARG A 136 14.22 -15.22 -2.02
CA ARG A 136 12.78 -15.51 -1.91
C ARG A 136 12.48 -16.67 -0.97
N GLU A 137 13.32 -17.71 -0.98
CA GLU A 137 13.20 -18.83 -0.05
C GLU A 137 13.31 -18.38 1.42
N LEU A 138 14.29 -17.52 1.72
CA LEU A 138 14.48 -16.99 3.07
C LEU A 138 13.33 -16.06 3.47
N LEU A 139 12.91 -15.17 2.57
CA LEU A 139 11.75 -14.30 2.78
C LEU A 139 10.50 -15.12 3.11
N ASN A 140 10.22 -16.19 2.36
CA ASN A 140 9.08 -17.08 2.60
C ASN A 140 9.16 -17.82 3.94
N ARG A 141 10.34 -18.02 4.50
CA ARG A 141 10.49 -18.64 5.83
C ARG A 141 10.27 -17.65 6.97
N VAL A 142 10.80 -16.43 6.84
CA VAL A 142 10.70 -15.39 7.89
C VAL A 142 9.41 -14.58 7.81
N ARG A 143 8.73 -14.62 6.67
CA ARG A 143 7.42 -14.03 6.42
C ARG A 143 6.56 -15.01 5.60
N PRO A 144 5.99 -16.06 6.19
CA PRO A 144 5.21 -17.05 5.44
C PRO A 144 4.07 -16.39 4.63
N PRO A 145 3.88 -16.74 3.35
CA PRO A 145 2.77 -16.23 2.54
C PRO A 145 1.42 -16.73 3.06
N LEU A 146 0.35 -15.97 2.80
CA LEU A 146 -1.00 -16.45 3.08
C LEU A 146 -1.45 -17.53 2.08
N PRO A 147 -2.32 -18.47 2.48
CA PRO A 147 -2.91 -19.41 1.53
C PRO A 147 -3.82 -18.68 0.51
N PRO A 148 -3.79 -19.06 -0.79
CA PRO A 148 -4.53 -18.36 -1.86
C PRO A 148 -6.04 -18.22 -1.64
N GLU A 149 -6.67 -19.17 -0.95
CA GLU A 149 -8.10 -19.15 -0.62
C GLU A 149 -8.54 -17.99 0.29
N HIS A 150 -7.59 -17.23 0.84
CA HIS A 150 -7.85 -16.04 1.65
C HIS A 150 -7.74 -14.73 0.84
N LEU A 151 -7.40 -14.80 -0.46
CA LEU A 151 -7.34 -13.63 -1.33
C LEU A 151 -8.73 -13.27 -1.87
N PRO A 152 -9.03 -11.97 -2.09
CA PRO A 152 -10.26 -11.54 -2.77
C PRO A 152 -10.41 -12.21 -4.15
N ASP A 153 -11.59 -12.76 -4.43
CA ASP A 153 -11.89 -13.39 -5.71
C ASP A 153 -12.17 -12.38 -6.84
N LEU A 154 -12.46 -12.90 -8.04
CA LEU A 154 -12.75 -12.12 -9.24
C LEU A 154 -14.20 -12.25 -9.72
N GLU A 155 -15.13 -12.73 -8.89
CA GLU A 155 -16.53 -12.92 -9.31
C GLU A 155 -17.17 -11.59 -9.77
N TRP A 156 -16.75 -10.47 -9.16
CA TRP A 156 -17.19 -9.13 -9.49
C TRP A 156 -16.96 -8.74 -10.96
N LEU A 157 -15.93 -9.29 -11.63
CA LEU A 157 -15.67 -9.05 -13.05
C LEU A 157 -16.85 -9.47 -13.94
N GLY A 158 -17.55 -10.54 -13.54
CA GLY A 158 -18.74 -11.04 -14.25
C GLY A 158 -19.88 -10.02 -14.29
N ASN A 159 -19.93 -9.11 -13.31
CA ASN A 159 -20.97 -8.10 -13.19
C ASN A 159 -20.64 -6.79 -13.93
N VAL A 160 -19.37 -6.54 -14.28
CA VAL A 160 -18.92 -5.25 -14.86
C VAL A 160 -19.65 -4.88 -16.16
N LYS A 161 -20.13 -5.83 -16.97
CA LYS A 161 -20.83 -5.49 -18.22
C LYS A 161 -22.34 -5.23 -18.08
N GLY A 162 -22.94 -5.50 -16.91
CA GLY A 162 -24.40 -5.51 -16.78
C GLY A 162 -24.95 -5.01 -15.45
N ASP A 163 -24.18 -5.10 -14.36
CA ASP A 163 -24.56 -4.65 -13.03
C ASP A 163 -23.35 -4.02 -12.32
N HIS A 164 -23.07 -2.75 -12.66
CA HIS A 164 -21.99 -1.99 -12.04
C HIS A 164 -22.15 -1.86 -10.51
N ALA A 165 -23.39 -1.83 -10.02
CA ALA A 165 -23.65 -1.75 -8.59
C ALA A 165 -23.18 -3.02 -7.87
N ALA A 166 -23.52 -4.20 -8.39
CA ALA A 166 -23.05 -5.47 -7.84
C ALA A 166 -21.52 -5.62 -7.97
N ALA A 167 -20.94 -5.22 -9.10
CA ALA A 167 -19.50 -5.25 -9.32
C ALA A 167 -18.75 -4.40 -8.27
N LEU A 168 -19.19 -3.14 -8.08
CA LEU A 168 -18.60 -2.22 -7.11
C LEU A 168 -18.71 -2.74 -5.68
N GLU A 169 -19.86 -3.28 -5.29
CA GLU A 169 -20.08 -3.82 -3.96
C GLU A 169 -19.20 -5.04 -3.67
N GLN A 170 -19.13 -6.00 -4.60
CA GLN A 170 -18.30 -7.19 -4.45
C GLN A 170 -16.80 -6.81 -4.41
N PHE A 171 -16.34 -5.92 -5.29
CA PHE A 171 -14.96 -5.44 -5.25
C PHE A 171 -14.62 -4.77 -3.92
N ILE A 172 -15.43 -3.79 -3.48
CA ILE A 172 -15.16 -3.04 -2.24
C ILE A 172 -15.18 -3.96 -1.02
N THR A 173 -16.13 -4.90 -0.96
CA THR A 173 -16.27 -5.82 0.18
C THR A 173 -15.14 -6.83 0.26
N GLY A 174 -14.59 -7.25 -0.89
CA GLY A 174 -13.40 -8.10 -0.96
C GLY A 174 -12.11 -7.35 -0.66
N TRP A 175 -11.94 -6.13 -1.19
CA TRP A 175 -10.68 -5.39 -1.10
C TRP A 175 -10.48 -4.67 0.23
N TYR A 176 -11.51 -3.96 0.71
CA TYR A 176 -11.38 -3.11 1.89
C TYR A 176 -11.88 -3.84 3.15
N PRO A 177 -11.03 -4.02 4.17
CA PRO A 177 -11.44 -4.65 5.41
C PRO A 177 -12.51 -3.79 6.12
N PRO A 178 -13.50 -4.41 6.77
CA PRO A 178 -14.46 -3.68 7.58
C PRO A 178 -13.76 -3.11 8.83
N VAL A 179 -14.14 -1.88 9.20
CA VAL A 179 -13.76 -1.24 10.47
C VAL A 179 -14.96 -1.30 11.41
N ASP A 180 -14.71 -1.51 12.70
CA ASP A 180 -15.74 -1.40 13.73
C ASP A 180 -16.38 -0.01 13.66
N ALA A 181 -17.67 0.05 13.36
CA ALA A 181 -18.38 1.30 13.11
C ALA A 181 -18.33 2.23 14.33
N THR A 182 -17.56 3.31 14.23
CA THR A 182 -17.74 4.49 15.07
C THR A 182 -18.89 5.35 14.50
N GLU A 183 -19.58 6.04 15.41
CA GLU A 183 -20.92 6.62 15.23
C GLU A 183 -21.22 7.22 13.84
N SER A 184 -22.45 6.95 13.36
CA SER A 184 -22.97 7.50 12.12
C SER A 184 -23.12 9.03 12.19
N PRO A 185 -22.53 9.80 11.27
CA PRO A 185 -23.05 11.12 10.98
C PRO A 185 -24.38 10.94 10.24
N THR A 186 -25.48 11.33 10.88
CA THR A 186 -26.75 11.56 10.19
C THR A 186 -26.58 12.73 9.24
N SER A 187 -26.65 12.49 7.93
CA SER A 187 -26.92 13.56 6.97
C SER A 187 -28.06 13.17 6.03
N ASN A 188 -29.13 13.96 6.11
CA ASN A 188 -30.25 13.94 5.17
C ASN A 188 -29.85 14.48 3.78
N SER A 189 -28.59 14.90 3.53
CA SER A 189 -28.16 15.45 2.22
C SER A 189 -27.90 14.39 1.15
N VAL A 190 -27.77 13.11 1.52
CA VAL A 190 -27.39 12.03 0.60
C VAL A 190 -28.54 11.60 -0.32
N SER A 191 -29.81 11.92 0.01
CA SER A 191 -30.97 11.49 -0.79
C SER A 191 -31.03 12.10 -2.19
N HIS A 192 -30.39 13.25 -2.40
CA HIS A 192 -30.36 13.97 -3.69
C HIS A 192 -29.18 13.59 -4.59
N LEU A 193 -28.38 12.59 -4.19
CA LEU A 193 -27.24 12.14 -4.98
C LEU A 193 -27.61 10.99 -5.93
N PRO A 194 -26.90 10.86 -7.07
CA PRO A 194 -27.03 9.71 -7.95
C PRO A 194 -26.89 8.37 -7.21
N SER A 195 -27.55 7.34 -7.74
CA SER A 195 -27.63 6.03 -7.08
C SER A 195 -26.25 5.42 -6.77
N GLY A 196 -25.28 5.55 -7.68
CA GLY A 196 -23.90 5.08 -7.52
C GLY A 196 -23.20 5.69 -6.30
N LEU A 197 -23.21 7.02 -6.15
CA LEU A 197 -22.61 7.68 -4.98
C LEU A 197 -23.30 7.28 -3.67
N ARG A 198 -24.64 7.16 -3.67
CA ARG A 198 -25.37 6.70 -2.49
C ARG A 198 -24.98 5.28 -2.08
N GLN A 199 -24.70 4.40 -3.06
CA GLN A 199 -24.22 3.05 -2.79
C GLN A 199 -22.81 3.07 -2.23
N LEU A 200 -21.88 3.81 -2.84
CA LEU A 200 -20.51 3.95 -2.34
C LEU A 200 -20.49 4.45 -0.90
N TYR A 201 -21.24 5.51 -0.58
CA TYR A 201 -21.31 6.02 0.80
C TYR A 201 -21.90 5.01 1.78
N ARG A 202 -22.81 4.14 1.36
CA ARG A 202 -23.32 3.06 2.21
C ARG A 202 -22.22 2.06 2.54
N LEU A 203 -21.42 1.67 1.54
CA LEU A 203 -20.28 0.77 1.73
C LEU A 203 -19.20 1.41 2.60
N ALA A 204 -18.91 2.69 2.35
CA ALA A 204 -17.90 3.47 3.05
C ALA A 204 -18.16 3.60 4.57
N LYS A 205 -19.42 3.51 5.02
CA LYS A 205 -19.76 3.52 6.47
C LYS A 205 -19.05 2.42 7.26
N GLN A 206 -18.83 1.26 6.64
CA GLN A 206 -18.11 0.14 7.27
C GLN A 206 -16.68 0.02 6.73
N ARG A 207 -16.38 0.66 5.60
CA ARG A 207 -15.12 0.53 4.86
C ARG A 207 -14.66 1.92 4.40
N PRO A 208 -14.21 2.80 5.33
CA PRO A 208 -13.89 4.19 4.99
C PRO A 208 -12.80 4.31 3.92
N GLY A 209 -11.91 3.32 3.81
CA GLY A 209 -10.89 3.24 2.75
C GLY A 209 -11.46 3.22 1.32
N ALA A 210 -12.72 2.85 1.14
CA ALA A 210 -13.39 2.89 -0.16
C ALA A 210 -13.59 4.31 -0.72
N LEU A 211 -13.42 5.36 0.11
CA LEU A 211 -13.42 6.74 -0.35
C LEU A 211 -12.06 7.21 -0.87
N GLY A 212 -11.03 6.34 -0.86
CA GLY A 212 -9.70 6.63 -1.39
C GLY A 212 -8.76 7.33 -0.41
N ILE A 213 -7.47 7.22 -0.71
CA ILE A 213 -6.35 7.83 0.03
C ILE A 213 -5.57 8.78 -0.87
N GLN A 214 -5.26 8.34 -2.09
CA GLN A 214 -4.47 9.07 -3.09
C GLN A 214 -5.34 10.09 -3.80
N ASN A 215 -6.51 9.66 -4.24
CA ASN A 215 -7.63 10.53 -4.52
C ASN A 215 -8.70 10.32 -3.48
N ARG A 216 -9.66 11.24 -3.40
CA ARG A 216 -10.72 11.20 -2.41
C ARG A 216 -12.07 11.45 -3.05
N ILE A 217 -13.00 10.52 -2.86
CA ILE A 217 -14.42 10.85 -2.96
C ILE A 217 -14.81 11.56 -1.67
N LEU A 218 -15.23 12.82 -1.82
CA LEU A 218 -15.59 13.67 -0.71
C LEU A 218 -16.75 13.07 0.09
N PRO A 219 -16.69 13.06 1.43
CA PRO A 219 -17.83 12.74 2.27
C PRO A 219 -19.03 13.63 1.94
N GLY A 220 -20.25 13.14 2.18
CA GLY A 220 -21.47 13.88 1.87
C GLY A 220 -21.61 15.26 2.56
N SER A 221 -20.89 15.50 3.65
CA SER A 221 -20.81 16.80 4.33
C SER A 221 -19.93 17.83 3.62
N ASP A 222 -19.01 17.35 2.78
CA ASP A 222 -17.93 18.14 2.18
C ASP A 222 -18.18 18.39 0.69
N LEU A 223 -19.26 17.82 0.15
CA LEU A 223 -19.77 18.10 -1.19
C LEU A 223 -20.14 19.58 -1.32
N HIS A 224 -19.69 20.18 -2.41
CA HIS A 224 -19.93 21.59 -2.71
C HIS A 224 -20.05 21.76 -4.22
N THR A 225 -20.69 22.85 -4.63
CA THR A 225 -20.66 23.25 -6.04
C THR A 225 -19.37 24.01 -6.35
N ASP A 226 -18.97 24.02 -7.61
CA ASP A 226 -17.94 24.92 -8.09
C ASP A 226 -18.33 26.40 -7.95
N HIS A 227 -17.42 27.30 -8.30
CA HIS A 227 -17.60 28.75 -8.14
C HIS A 227 -18.75 29.33 -8.97
N LEU A 228 -19.19 28.62 -10.03
CA LEU A 228 -20.34 29.00 -10.85
C LEU A 228 -21.66 28.41 -10.35
N GLY A 229 -21.60 27.41 -9.45
CA GLY A 229 -22.79 26.72 -8.95
C GLY A 229 -23.36 25.69 -9.93
N GLU A 230 -22.64 25.35 -10.99
CA GLU A 230 -23.11 24.52 -12.10
C GLU A 230 -22.65 23.07 -11.99
N MET A 231 -21.55 22.83 -11.26
CA MET A 231 -20.94 21.52 -11.13
C MET A 231 -20.86 21.12 -9.66
N LEU A 232 -21.35 19.94 -9.30
CA LEU A 232 -21.18 19.33 -7.99
C LEU A 232 -19.81 18.64 -7.92
N VAL A 233 -18.89 19.17 -7.14
CA VAL A 233 -17.58 18.55 -6.89
C VAL A 233 -17.77 17.42 -5.89
N PHE A 234 -17.36 16.21 -6.29
CA PHE A 234 -17.52 15.01 -5.46
C PHE A 234 -16.23 14.21 -5.30
N GLY A 235 -15.24 14.42 -6.15
CA GLY A 235 -13.93 13.77 -6.07
C GLY A 235 -12.80 14.79 -6.20
N VAL A 236 -11.69 14.58 -5.51
CA VAL A 236 -10.49 15.44 -5.56
C VAL A 236 -9.22 14.61 -5.53
N GLU A 237 -8.16 15.09 -6.16
CA GLU A 237 -6.80 14.58 -5.95
C GLU A 237 -6.22 15.09 -4.62
N ASN A 238 -5.40 14.30 -3.93
CA ASN A 238 -4.96 14.61 -2.56
C ASN A 238 -4.02 15.82 -2.42
N GLN A 239 -3.38 16.27 -3.50
CA GLN A 239 -2.53 17.47 -3.55
C GLN A 239 -3.27 18.68 -4.12
N GLY A 240 -4.53 18.52 -4.56
CA GLY A 240 -5.37 19.57 -5.10
C GLY A 240 -5.06 19.93 -6.55
N GLY A 241 -4.45 19.02 -7.33
CA GLY A 241 -4.16 19.25 -8.75
C GLY A 241 -5.43 19.30 -9.62
N PHE A 242 -6.33 18.34 -9.43
CA PHE A 242 -7.57 18.21 -10.18
C PHE A 242 -8.73 17.72 -9.32
N PHE A 243 -9.93 17.77 -9.90
CA PHE A 243 -11.15 17.28 -9.27
C PHE A 243 -12.11 16.66 -10.28
N TRP A 244 -13.01 15.83 -9.76
CA TRP A 244 -14.14 15.28 -10.49
C TRP A 244 -15.45 15.89 -10.02
N SER A 245 -16.31 16.14 -10.99
CA SER A 245 -17.59 16.79 -10.77
C SER A 245 -18.70 16.17 -11.61
N LEU A 246 -19.94 16.43 -11.19
CA LEU A 246 -21.16 16.08 -11.90
C LEU A 246 -21.89 17.36 -12.27
N LEU A 247 -22.62 17.36 -13.39
CA LEU A 247 -23.52 18.47 -13.69
C LEU A 247 -24.57 18.60 -12.58
N TRP A 248 -24.66 19.78 -11.98
CA TRP A 248 -25.62 20.09 -10.92
C TRP A 248 -26.85 20.77 -11.51
N THR A 249 -28.00 20.11 -11.40
CA THR A 249 -29.27 20.64 -11.91
C THR A 249 -30.33 20.70 -10.81
N LEU A 250 -31.24 21.67 -10.91
CA LEU A 250 -32.38 21.80 -10.00
C LEU A 250 -33.45 20.72 -10.22
N GLU A 251 -33.41 20.01 -11.35
CA GLU A 251 -34.36 18.95 -11.71
C GLU A 251 -34.04 17.61 -11.02
N GLY A 252 -32.91 17.55 -10.31
CA GLY A 252 -32.40 16.35 -9.65
C GLY A 252 -31.38 15.60 -10.50
N PRO A 253 -30.61 14.68 -9.91
CA PRO A 253 -29.55 13.99 -10.61
C PRO A 253 -30.09 13.06 -11.70
N GLU A 254 -29.39 12.99 -12.82
CA GLU A 254 -29.53 11.88 -13.75
C GLU A 254 -29.24 10.55 -13.04
N ALA A 255 -29.81 9.45 -13.55
CA ALA A 255 -29.67 8.14 -12.90
C ALA A 255 -28.21 7.67 -12.83
N ASP A 256 -27.47 7.89 -13.91
CA ASP A 256 -26.06 7.56 -14.06
C ASP A 256 -25.34 8.65 -14.89
N PRO A 257 -24.99 9.79 -14.25
CA PRO A 257 -24.50 10.98 -14.95
C PRO A 257 -23.09 10.81 -15.52
N THR A 258 -22.76 11.63 -16.52
CA THR A 258 -21.38 11.83 -16.98
C THR A 258 -20.52 12.43 -15.85
N VAL A 259 -19.32 11.90 -15.69
CA VAL A 259 -18.30 12.44 -14.79
C VAL A 259 -17.39 13.40 -15.55
N TRP A 260 -17.11 14.55 -14.97
CA TRP A 260 -16.26 15.59 -15.55
C TRP A 260 -14.99 15.75 -14.74
N PHE A 261 -13.86 15.54 -15.40
CA PHE A 261 -12.51 15.79 -14.90
C PHE A 261 -12.10 17.23 -15.24
N ARG A 262 -11.43 17.91 -14.31
CA ARG A 262 -10.92 19.27 -14.51
C ARG A 262 -9.67 19.52 -13.67
N GLU A 263 -8.58 19.98 -14.29
CA GLU A 263 -7.50 20.69 -13.59
C GLU A 263 -7.84 22.17 -13.41
N PHE A 264 -7.22 22.78 -12.41
CA PHE A 264 -7.47 24.18 -12.08
C PHE A 264 -7.30 25.09 -13.32
N ASP A 265 -8.28 25.96 -13.55
CA ASP A 265 -8.36 26.90 -14.70
C ASP A 265 -8.44 26.26 -16.11
N GLU A 266 -8.71 24.96 -16.22
CA GLU A 266 -8.92 24.29 -17.52
C GLU A 266 -10.39 23.95 -17.84
N GLU A 267 -10.65 23.72 -19.12
CA GLU A 267 -11.97 23.27 -19.59
C GLU A 267 -12.24 21.83 -19.11
N PRO A 268 -13.45 21.52 -18.61
CA PRO A 268 -13.81 20.16 -18.24
C PRO A 268 -13.68 19.17 -19.38
N ILE A 269 -13.14 18.01 -19.07
CA ILE A 269 -13.06 16.86 -19.98
C ILE A 269 -13.95 15.76 -19.41
N ALA A 270 -14.81 15.18 -20.25
CA ALA A 270 -15.63 14.06 -19.82
C ALA A 270 -14.77 12.80 -19.63
N GLU A 271 -14.98 12.10 -18.52
CA GLU A 271 -14.53 10.72 -18.37
C GLU A 271 -15.23 9.82 -19.39
N GLN A 272 -14.58 8.71 -19.76
CA GLN A 272 -15.12 7.83 -20.80
C GLN A 272 -16.24 6.90 -20.31
N GLU A 273 -16.28 6.65 -19.00
CA GLU A 273 -17.35 5.95 -18.30
C GLU A 273 -18.31 6.93 -17.62
N THR A 274 -19.58 6.55 -17.52
CA THR A 274 -20.54 7.22 -16.64
C THR A 274 -20.19 6.95 -15.17
N LEU A 275 -20.83 7.67 -14.25
CA LEU A 275 -20.53 7.59 -12.81
C LEU A 275 -20.41 6.16 -12.28
N SER A 276 -21.32 5.26 -12.66
CA SER A 276 -21.31 3.88 -12.17
C SER A 276 -20.06 3.09 -12.59
N GLY A 277 -19.58 3.25 -13.82
CA GLY A 277 -18.32 2.66 -14.30
C GLY A 277 -17.09 3.38 -13.73
N PHE A 278 -17.16 4.72 -13.66
CA PHE A 278 -16.13 5.55 -13.04
C PHE A 278 -15.86 5.15 -11.58
N LEU A 279 -16.89 4.89 -10.77
CA LEU A 279 -16.71 4.50 -9.37
C LEU A 279 -15.97 3.15 -9.20
N ILE A 280 -16.13 2.23 -10.17
CA ILE A 280 -15.34 0.99 -10.21
C ILE A 280 -13.89 1.32 -10.53
N GLN A 281 -13.64 2.12 -11.57
CA GLN A 281 -12.29 2.54 -11.96
C GLN A 281 -11.57 3.31 -10.85
N PHE A 282 -12.25 4.24 -10.20
CA PHE A 282 -11.74 4.97 -9.04
C PHE A 282 -11.33 4.00 -7.92
N SER A 283 -12.19 3.03 -7.60
CA SER A 283 -11.89 2.02 -6.58
C SER A 283 -10.68 1.16 -6.96
N LEU A 284 -10.53 0.80 -8.24
CA LEU A 284 -9.38 0.05 -8.76
C LEU A 284 -8.09 0.88 -8.72
N PHE A 285 -8.17 2.16 -9.08
CA PHE A 285 -7.05 3.10 -9.01
C PHE A 285 -6.55 3.23 -7.57
N GLU A 286 -7.45 3.51 -6.63
CA GLU A 286 -7.12 3.61 -5.21
C GLU A 286 -6.64 2.29 -4.62
N ALA A 287 -7.17 1.16 -5.08
CA ALA A 287 -6.68 -0.17 -4.70
C ALA A 287 -5.24 -0.40 -5.17
N SER A 288 -4.91 -0.04 -6.41
CA SER A 288 -3.56 -0.25 -6.96
C SER A 288 -2.49 0.66 -6.34
N MET A 289 -2.83 1.91 -6.01
CA MET A 289 -1.87 2.86 -5.44
C MET A 289 -1.85 2.88 -3.92
N GLY A 290 -2.98 2.61 -3.27
CA GLY A 290 -3.16 2.67 -1.82
C GLY A 290 -3.02 1.31 -1.12
N ALA A 291 -2.62 0.26 -1.84
CA ALA A 291 -2.38 -1.05 -1.26
C ALA A 291 -1.19 -1.04 -0.28
N ASP A 292 -1.24 -1.91 0.71
CA ASP A 292 -0.12 -2.15 1.62
C ASP A 292 1.10 -2.69 0.83
N TYR A 293 0.86 -3.63 -0.08
CA TYR A 293 1.90 -4.30 -0.85
C TYR A 293 1.94 -3.78 -2.28
N LEU A 294 3.12 -3.33 -2.71
CA LEU A 294 3.32 -2.72 -4.02
C LEU A 294 4.38 -3.46 -4.84
N ALA A 295 4.16 -3.52 -6.15
CA ALA A 295 5.19 -3.83 -7.13
C ALA A 295 5.24 -2.71 -8.17
N LEU A 296 6.35 -1.96 -8.18
CA LEU A 296 6.54 -0.74 -8.96
C LEU A 296 7.76 -0.93 -9.86
N PRO A 297 7.60 -1.10 -11.17
CA PRO A 297 8.73 -1.19 -12.08
C PRO A 297 9.27 0.19 -12.43
N HIS A 298 10.42 0.24 -13.10
CA HIS A 298 10.72 1.39 -13.95
C HIS A 298 9.71 1.47 -15.12
N LYS A 299 9.67 2.60 -15.83
CA LYS A 299 8.82 2.74 -17.01
C LYS A 299 9.03 1.57 -17.97
N LEU A 300 7.94 0.93 -18.36
CA LEU A 300 7.97 -0.25 -19.21
C LEU A 300 7.78 0.13 -20.68
N THR A 301 8.25 -0.76 -21.55
CA THR A 301 7.93 -0.76 -22.98
C THR A 301 6.65 -1.56 -23.24
N ALA A 302 5.99 -1.33 -24.39
CA ALA A 302 4.78 -2.07 -24.75
C ALA A 302 4.94 -3.62 -24.67
N PRO A 303 6.02 -4.24 -25.19
CA PRO A 303 6.20 -5.69 -25.05
C PRO A 303 6.32 -6.17 -23.59
N GLN A 304 6.90 -5.35 -22.71
CA GLN A 304 6.98 -5.69 -21.28
C GLN A 304 5.62 -5.59 -20.60
N VAL A 305 4.78 -4.61 -21.00
CA VAL A 305 3.39 -4.51 -20.53
C VAL A 305 2.57 -5.72 -21.01
N GLU A 306 2.74 -6.15 -22.26
CA GLU A 306 2.08 -7.36 -22.78
C GLU A 306 2.46 -8.60 -21.95
N GLN A 307 3.76 -8.78 -21.66
CA GLN A 307 4.22 -9.88 -20.80
C GLN A 307 3.69 -9.78 -19.37
N LEU A 308 3.65 -8.57 -18.81
CA LEU A 308 3.15 -8.35 -17.45
C LEU A 308 1.65 -8.66 -17.33
N THR A 309 0.88 -8.33 -18.36
CA THR A 309 -0.58 -8.46 -18.35
C THR A 309 -1.08 -9.82 -18.84
N GLU A 310 -0.22 -10.68 -19.42
CA GLU A 310 -0.59 -12.00 -19.94
C GLU A 310 -1.25 -12.91 -18.89
N ALA A 311 -0.82 -12.84 -17.63
CA ALA A 311 -1.35 -13.65 -16.54
C ALA A 311 -2.53 -12.98 -15.79
N LEU A 312 -2.96 -11.80 -16.22
CA LEU A 312 -3.97 -10.99 -15.56
C LEU A 312 -5.27 -10.90 -16.38
N HIS A 313 -6.37 -10.60 -15.72
CA HIS A 313 -7.66 -10.40 -16.37
C HIS A 313 -7.88 -8.91 -16.66
N PRO A 314 -8.08 -8.49 -17.92
CA PRO A 314 -8.41 -7.10 -18.23
C PRO A 314 -9.80 -6.76 -17.69
N VAL A 315 -9.94 -5.59 -17.06
CA VAL A 315 -11.23 -5.07 -16.63
C VAL A 315 -11.94 -4.46 -17.84
N PRO A 316 -13.17 -4.91 -18.18
CA PRO A 316 -13.81 -4.54 -19.46
C PRO A 316 -14.52 -3.19 -19.40
N LEU A 317 -13.82 -2.14 -18.95
CA LEU A 317 -14.26 -0.75 -18.97
C LEU A 317 -13.39 0.04 -19.96
N ARG A 318 -13.87 1.20 -20.39
CA ARG A 318 -13.07 2.17 -21.16
C ARG A 318 -11.89 2.69 -20.32
N PRO A 319 -10.91 3.37 -20.92
CA PRO A 319 -9.82 3.97 -20.15
C PRO A 319 -10.34 4.97 -19.11
N PHE A 320 -9.75 4.92 -17.92
CA PHE A 320 -9.90 5.93 -16.87
C PHE A 320 -8.93 7.08 -17.11
N TRP A 321 -9.28 8.28 -16.65
CA TRP A 321 -8.45 9.47 -16.68
C TRP A 321 -8.14 9.96 -18.11
N PRO A 322 -8.75 11.05 -18.57
CA PRO A 322 -8.68 11.45 -19.98
C PRO A 322 -7.29 11.82 -20.51
N TRP A 323 -6.33 12.20 -19.66
CA TRP A 323 -5.00 12.63 -20.10
C TRP A 323 -3.96 11.53 -20.21
N ALA A 324 -4.01 10.57 -19.30
CA ALA A 324 -3.16 9.41 -19.31
C ALA A 324 -4.08 8.19 -19.33
N PRO A 325 -4.60 7.79 -20.50
CA PRO A 325 -5.55 6.69 -20.62
C PRO A 325 -5.10 5.46 -19.84
N THR A 326 -5.80 5.20 -18.74
CA THR A 326 -5.43 4.19 -17.75
C THR A 326 -6.31 2.96 -17.89
N HIS A 327 -5.69 1.79 -18.04
CA HIS A 327 -6.35 0.50 -18.12
C HIS A 327 -6.06 -0.33 -16.87
N PHE A 328 -7.03 -1.14 -16.46
CA PHE A 328 -6.90 -1.98 -15.27
C PHE A 328 -6.87 -3.46 -15.61
N TYR A 329 -6.01 -4.19 -14.91
CA TYR A 329 -5.85 -5.63 -14.98
C TYR A 329 -5.85 -6.20 -13.57
N VAL A 330 -6.43 -7.37 -13.37
CA VAL A 330 -6.63 -7.93 -12.03
C VAL A 330 -6.32 -9.42 -11.96
N ALA A 331 -5.89 -9.85 -10.78
CA ALA A 331 -5.81 -11.24 -10.35
C ALA A 331 -6.35 -11.32 -8.91
N PRO A 332 -6.61 -12.52 -8.34
CA PRO A 332 -7.07 -12.61 -6.96
C PRO A 332 -6.18 -11.84 -5.99
N GLY A 333 -6.74 -10.85 -5.30
CA GLY A 333 -6.02 -9.96 -4.39
C GLY A 333 -5.01 -8.98 -5.01
N LEU A 334 -4.98 -8.81 -6.33
CA LEU A 334 -4.06 -7.94 -7.08
C LEU A 334 -4.82 -7.03 -8.06
N VAL A 335 -4.52 -5.74 -8.01
CA VAL A 335 -4.96 -4.75 -9.02
C VAL A 335 -3.73 -4.09 -9.62
N VAL A 336 -3.67 -4.10 -10.95
CA VAL A 336 -2.64 -3.42 -11.74
C VAL A 336 -3.31 -2.35 -12.59
N HIS A 337 -2.76 -1.14 -12.58
CA HIS A 337 -3.09 -0.15 -13.59
C HIS A 337 -1.90 0.11 -14.50
N VAL A 338 -2.21 0.38 -15.77
CA VAL A 338 -1.27 0.68 -16.85
C VAL A 338 -1.71 2.01 -17.46
N SER A 339 -0.86 3.02 -17.41
CA SER A 339 -1.11 4.33 -18.01
C SER A 339 0.02 4.72 -18.96
N SER A 340 -0.32 5.52 -19.98
CA SER A 340 0.66 6.08 -20.91
C SER A 340 0.09 7.34 -21.54
N GLU A 341 0.90 8.40 -21.60
CA GLU A 341 0.55 9.67 -22.25
C GLU A 341 0.84 9.64 -23.76
N ASP A 342 1.90 8.96 -24.16
CA ASP A 342 2.44 8.95 -25.54
C ASP A 342 2.33 7.60 -26.26
N GLY A 343 2.01 6.52 -25.52
CA GLY A 343 1.96 5.15 -26.03
C GLY A 343 3.34 4.50 -26.22
N GLU A 344 4.43 5.17 -25.84
CA GLU A 344 5.80 4.68 -25.99
C GLU A 344 6.34 4.15 -24.65
N ALA A 345 6.09 4.88 -23.57
CA ALA A 345 6.48 4.51 -22.22
C ALA A 345 5.25 4.35 -21.32
N PHE A 346 5.29 3.33 -20.48
CA PHE A 346 4.15 2.94 -19.65
C PHE A 346 4.51 3.03 -18.17
N ASP A 347 3.67 3.75 -17.43
CA ASP A 347 3.70 3.81 -15.97
C ASP A 347 2.77 2.72 -15.42
N ILE A 348 3.29 1.95 -14.46
CA ILE A 348 2.61 0.78 -13.90
C ILE A 348 2.58 0.87 -12.39
N TRP A 349 1.41 0.60 -11.82
CA TRP A 349 1.24 0.40 -10.39
C TRP A 349 0.52 -0.92 -10.17
N ALA A 350 1.17 -1.83 -9.45
CA ALA A 350 0.55 -3.05 -8.97
C ALA A 350 0.39 -2.97 -7.45
N GLY A 351 -0.86 -2.98 -6.99
CA GLY A 351 -1.22 -3.02 -5.58
C GLY A 351 -1.84 -4.36 -5.22
N ALA A 352 -1.49 -4.88 -4.05
CA ALA A 352 -1.94 -6.17 -3.55
C ALA A 352 -2.43 -6.12 -2.10
N THR A 353 -3.43 -6.95 -1.80
CA THR A 353 -3.96 -7.14 -0.44
C THR A 353 -3.07 -8.03 0.43
N ASP A 354 -2.27 -8.89 -0.19
CA ASP A 354 -1.22 -9.68 0.44
C ASP A 354 -0.01 -9.80 -0.48
N ARG A 355 1.18 -9.95 0.10
CA ARG A 355 2.43 -10.10 -0.66
C ARG A 355 2.37 -11.28 -1.65
N SER A 356 1.71 -12.39 -1.30
CA SER A 356 1.64 -13.55 -2.19
C SER A 356 0.79 -13.29 -3.43
N ALA A 357 -0.09 -12.29 -3.41
CA ALA A 357 -0.86 -11.91 -4.61
C ALA A 357 0.02 -11.29 -5.70
N LEU A 358 1.27 -10.89 -5.38
CA LEU A 358 2.27 -10.42 -6.35
C LEU A 358 3.05 -11.57 -7.02
N ASP A 359 2.86 -12.82 -6.60
CA ASP A 359 3.54 -14.00 -7.16
C ASP A 359 3.45 -14.12 -8.71
N PRO A 360 2.31 -13.78 -9.37
CA PRO A 360 2.23 -13.78 -10.83
C PRO A 360 3.27 -12.88 -11.51
N LEU A 361 3.73 -11.84 -10.84
CA LEU A 361 4.67 -10.84 -11.38
C LEU A 361 6.13 -11.20 -11.09
N ALA A 362 6.38 -12.01 -10.06
CA ALA A 362 7.73 -12.24 -9.51
C ALA A 362 8.68 -13.00 -10.46
N GLY A 363 8.17 -13.69 -11.46
CA GLY A 363 8.97 -14.43 -12.45
C GLY A 363 9.36 -13.61 -13.69
N LEU A 364 8.87 -12.38 -13.81
CA LEU A 364 9.06 -11.56 -14.99
C LEU A 364 10.44 -10.89 -14.97
N PRO A 365 11.15 -10.80 -16.12
CA PRO A 365 12.44 -10.13 -16.24
C PRO A 365 12.26 -8.61 -16.29
N ILE A 366 11.64 -8.05 -15.25
CA ILE A 366 11.34 -6.64 -15.09
C ILE A 366 12.29 -6.05 -14.05
N ASP A 367 12.76 -4.84 -14.32
CA ASP A 367 13.56 -4.07 -13.38
C ASP A 367 12.62 -3.32 -12.42
N TRP A 368 12.60 -3.78 -11.17
CA TRP A 368 11.67 -3.30 -10.14
C TRP A 368 12.33 -2.21 -9.29
N ASN A 369 11.69 -1.04 -9.20
CA ASN A 369 12.02 -0.04 -8.19
C ASN A 369 11.64 -0.50 -6.78
N ARG A 370 10.50 -1.20 -6.69
CA ARG A 370 9.97 -1.78 -5.45
C ARG A 370 9.24 -3.06 -5.78
N PHE A 371 9.43 -4.09 -4.95
CA PHE A 371 8.68 -5.34 -5.04
C PHE A 371 8.47 -5.92 -3.64
N ASP A 372 7.24 -5.82 -3.12
CA ASP A 372 6.91 -6.23 -1.75
C ASP A 372 6.52 -7.72 -1.62
N GLY A 373 6.46 -8.43 -2.74
CA GLY A 373 6.06 -9.84 -2.88
C GLY A 373 7.18 -10.84 -2.65
#